data_AF-A0A7V2V2S6-F1
#
_entry.id   AF-A0A7V2V2S6-F1
#
_cell.length_a   1.000
_cell.length_b   1.000
_cell.length_c   1.000
_cell.angle_alpha   90.00
_cell.angle_beta   90.00
_cell.angle_gamma   90.00
#
_symmetry.space_group_name_H-M   'P 1'
#
loop_
_entity.id
_entity.type
_entity.pdbx_description
1 polymer ?
#
loop_
_entity_poly.entity_id
_entity_poly.type
_entity_poly.pdbx_seq_one_letter_code
_entity_poly.pdbx_strand_id
1 'polypeptide(L)'
;MPERMFAPGFRVTRHDGLILAAGLAAVALLAPARGRLALIVAMAVGHFFLFCNVFRIRRLPELVWAAVFIVCGGLVQGEVLGWPVAVVAWEAVAAVLIGLEMRDPSYHGIGWRWINPGLPPWWRERNGGE
;
A
#
# COMPACT_ATOMS: atom_id res chain seq x y z
N MET A 1 -28.35 0.36 -11.06
CA MET A 1 -27.09 -0.02 -10.37
C MET A 1 -27.08 0.68 -9.03
N PRO A 2 -26.68 0.05 -7.90
CA PRO A 2 -26.58 0.77 -6.63
C PRO A 2 -25.61 1.94 -6.78
N GLU A 3 -26.04 3.11 -6.33
CA GLU A 3 -25.27 4.35 -6.40
C GLU A 3 -23.94 4.16 -5.63
N ARG A 4 -22.80 4.37 -6.29
CA ARG A 4 -21.50 4.24 -5.64
C ARG A 4 -21.33 5.42 -4.69
N MET A 5 -21.32 5.15 -3.38
CA MET A 5 -21.09 6.17 -2.36
C MET A 5 -19.72 6.83 -2.53
N PHE A 6 -19.70 8.16 -2.60
CA PHE A 6 -18.46 8.94 -2.59
C PHE A 6 -17.84 8.92 -1.19
N ALA A 7 -16.81 8.09 -0.99
CA ALA A 7 -16.13 7.92 0.29
C ALA A 7 -14.60 8.03 0.14
N PRO A 8 -14.05 9.23 -0.15
CA PRO A 8 -12.61 9.46 -0.23
C PRO A 8 -11.97 9.61 1.15
N GLY A 9 -10.64 9.53 1.20
CA GLY A 9 -9.85 9.60 2.42
C GLY A 9 -9.41 8.22 2.92
N PHE A 10 -8.83 8.25 4.12
CA PHE A 10 -8.42 7.07 4.86
C PHE A 10 -9.61 6.14 5.10
N ARG A 11 -9.39 4.83 4.91
CA ARG A 11 -10.42 3.81 5.09
C ARG A 11 -9.85 2.62 5.82
N VAL A 12 -10.50 2.17 6.88
CA VAL A 12 -10.22 0.90 7.53
C VAL A 12 -11.52 0.11 7.64
N THR A 13 -11.54 -1.06 7.02
CA THR A 13 -12.63 -2.02 7.14
C THR A 13 -12.33 -3.03 8.25
N ARG A 14 -13.35 -3.78 8.69
CA ARG A 14 -13.16 -4.87 9.67
C ARG A 14 -12.14 -5.91 9.20
N HIS A 15 -12.17 -6.25 7.90
CA HIS A 15 -11.22 -7.21 7.31
C HIS A 15 -9.79 -6.68 7.37
N ASP A 16 -9.59 -5.39 7.06
CA ASP A 16 -8.27 -4.76 7.17
C ASP A 16 -7.78 -4.80 8.62
N GLY A 17 -8.64 -4.46 9.58
CA GLY A 17 -8.30 -4.53 11.00
C GLY A 17 -7.85 -5.93 11.45
N LEU A 18 -8.52 -6.99 10.97
CA LEU A 18 -8.13 -8.37 11.26
C LEU A 18 -6.75 -8.72 10.66
N ILE A 19 -6.50 -8.31 9.41
CA ILE A 19 -5.22 -8.54 8.74
C ILE A 19 -4.09 -7.81 9.49
N LEU A 20 -4.30 -6.56 9.88
CA LEU A 20 -3.33 -5.76 10.61
C LEU A 20 -3.05 -6.35 12.00
N ALA A 21 -4.08 -6.79 12.72
CA ALA A 21 -3.93 -7.41 14.02
C ALA A 21 -3.15 -8.74 13.93
N ALA A 22 -3.50 -9.60 12.97
CA ALA A 22 -2.80 -10.85 12.73
C ALA A 22 -1.34 -10.63 12.31
N GLY A 23 -1.10 -9.65 11.44
CA GLY A 23 0.24 -9.25 11.01
C GLY A 23 1.10 -8.74 12.17
N LEU A 24 0.55 -7.85 13.01
CA LEU A 24 1.25 -7.33 14.18
C LEU A 24 1.57 -8.44 15.20
N ALA A 25 0.63 -9.36 15.42
CA ALA A 25 0.87 -10.52 16.28
C ALA A 25 2.00 -11.40 15.72
N ALA A 26 2.03 -11.65 14.41
CA ALA A 26 3.10 -12.41 13.77
C ALA A 26 4.47 -11.73 13.93
N VAL A 27 4.54 -10.40 13.77
CA VAL A 27 5.77 -9.63 14.03
C VAL A 27 6.22 -9.77 15.48
N ALA A 28 5.31 -9.60 16.45
CA ALA A 28 5.62 -9.69 17.87
C ALA A 28 6.13 -11.09 18.27
N LEU A 29 5.56 -12.15 17.71
CA LEU A 29 5.97 -13.53 17.96
C LEU A 29 7.32 -13.87 17.30
N LEU A 30 7.61 -13.31 16.12
CA LEU A 30 8.84 -13.59 15.38
C LEU A 30 10.03 -12.74 15.83
N ALA A 31 9.80 -11.52 16.34
CA ALA A 31 10.86 -10.56 16.64
C ALA A 31 11.97 -11.09 17.58
N PRO A 32 11.67 -11.84 18.66
CA PRO A 32 12.70 -12.33 19.58
C PRO A 32 13.64 -13.37 18.96
N ALA A 33 13.15 -14.20 18.04
CA ALA A 33 13.90 -15.33 17.49
C ALA A 33 14.40 -15.10 16.06
N ARG A 34 13.71 -14.27 15.27
CA ARG A 34 13.93 -14.10 13.83
C ARG A 34 13.71 -12.65 13.41
N GLY A 35 14.49 -11.73 13.97
CA GLY A 35 14.35 -10.29 13.73
C GLY A 35 14.27 -9.88 12.25
N ARG A 36 15.06 -10.49 11.37
CA ARG A 36 14.98 -10.23 9.92
C ARG A 36 13.65 -10.66 9.30
N LEU A 37 13.14 -11.82 9.67
CA LEU A 37 11.84 -12.31 9.18
C LEU A 37 10.70 -11.47 9.75
N ALA A 38 10.78 -11.11 11.03
CA ALA A 38 9.83 -10.19 11.66
C ALA A 38 9.80 -8.84 10.94
N LEU A 39 10.95 -8.31 10.54
CA LEU A 39 11.05 -7.09 9.73
C LEU A 39 10.38 -7.27 8.36
N ILE A 40 10.66 -8.35 7.63
CA ILE A 40 10.01 -8.64 6.33
C ILE A 40 8.48 -8.65 6.48
N VAL A 41 7.96 -9.32 7.51
CA VAL A 41 6.51 -9.35 7.79
C VAL A 41 5.99 -7.96 8.14
N ALA A 42 6.70 -7.21 8.98
CA ALA A 42 6.33 -5.84 9.34
C ALA A 42 6.27 -4.92 8.12
N MET A 43 7.24 -5.04 7.20
CA MET A 43 7.27 -4.26 5.96
C MET A 43 6.08 -4.59 5.05
N ALA A 44 5.76 -5.88 4.87
CA ALA A 44 4.62 -6.30 4.07
C ALA A 44 3.28 -5.81 4.66
N VAL A 45 3.09 -5.95 5.97
CA VAL A 45 1.87 -5.48 6.69
C VAL A 45 1.77 -3.96 6.66
N GLY A 46 2.89 -3.27 6.87
CA GLY A 46 2.96 -1.80 6.81
C GLY A 46 2.62 -1.27 5.43
N HIS A 47 3.12 -1.89 4.36
CA HIS A 47 2.80 -1.50 3.00
C HIS A 47 1.37 -1.84 2.61
N PHE A 48 0.81 -2.96 3.08
CA PHE A 48 -0.62 -3.25 2.93
C PHE A 48 -1.46 -2.12 3.55
N PHE A 49 -1.15 -1.69 4.77
CA PHE A 49 -1.81 -0.56 5.41
C PHE A 49 -1.66 0.72 4.59
N LEU A 50 -0.44 1.02 4.17
CA LEU A 50 -0.11 2.23 3.43
C LEU A 50 -0.86 2.29 2.09
N PHE A 51 -0.85 1.20 1.34
CA PHE A 51 -1.43 1.10 0.01
C PHE A 51 -2.94 1.00 0.05
N CYS A 52 -3.51 0.12 0.88
CA CYS A 52 -4.93 -0.20 0.85
C CYS A 52 -5.79 0.73 1.72
N ASN A 53 -5.23 1.27 2.81
CA ASN A 53 -5.97 2.08 3.79
C ASN A 53 -5.64 3.57 3.73
N VAL A 54 -4.36 3.91 3.55
CA VAL A 54 -3.88 5.31 3.57
C VAL A 54 -3.98 5.96 2.19
N PHE A 55 -3.20 5.48 1.22
CA PHE A 55 -3.14 6.07 -0.13
C PHE A 55 -4.18 5.51 -1.09
N ARG A 56 -4.72 4.33 -0.80
CA ARG A 56 -5.75 3.64 -1.60
C ARG A 56 -5.34 3.52 -3.07
N ILE A 57 -4.11 3.04 -3.27
CA ILE A 57 -3.54 2.88 -4.61
C ILE A 57 -4.27 1.76 -5.37
N ARG A 58 -4.17 1.78 -6.70
CA ARG A 58 -4.79 0.74 -7.54
C ARG A 58 -4.08 -0.60 -7.34
N ARG A 59 -4.84 -1.68 -7.53
CA ARG A 59 -4.37 -3.08 -7.38
C ARG A 59 -3.10 -3.38 -8.18
N LEU A 60 -2.96 -2.85 -9.39
CA LEU A 60 -1.83 -3.16 -10.27
C LEU A 60 -0.49 -2.64 -9.71
N PRO A 61 -0.36 -1.35 -9.32
CA PRO A 61 0.77 -0.86 -8.52
C PRO A 61 1.11 -1.72 -7.29
N GLU A 62 0.12 -2.15 -6.49
CA GLU A 62 0.35 -3.02 -5.33
C GLU A 62 1.06 -4.32 -5.71
N LEU A 63 0.62 -4.95 -6.80
CA LEU A 63 1.21 -6.19 -7.32
C LEU A 63 2.61 -5.99 -7.86
N VAL A 64 2.88 -4.84 -8.51
CA VAL A 64 4.23 -4.48 -8.96
C VAL A 64 5.17 -4.36 -7.77
N TRP A 65 4.76 -3.66 -6.72
CA TRP A 65 5.55 -3.55 -5.50
C TRP A 65 5.78 -4.92 -4.85
N ALA A 66 4.73 -5.74 -4.73
CA ALA A 66 4.83 -7.08 -4.13
C ALA A 66 5.80 -7.99 -4.91
N ALA A 67 5.79 -7.91 -6.24
CA ALA A 67 6.73 -8.64 -7.08
C ALA A 67 8.18 -8.20 -6.83
N VAL A 68 8.44 -6.88 -6.79
CA VAL A 68 9.76 -6.33 -6.46
C VAL A 68 10.21 -6.77 -5.08
N PHE A 69 9.33 -6.68 -4.08
CA PHE A 69 9.60 -7.09 -2.71
C PHE A 69 10.01 -8.57 -2.61
N ILE A 70 9.27 -9.47 -3.28
CA ILE A 70 9.55 -10.91 -3.30
C ILE A 70 10.88 -11.19 -4.04
N VAL A 71 11.11 -10.57 -5.20
CA VAL A 71 12.35 -10.76 -5.98
C VAL A 71 13.57 -10.28 -5.19
N CYS A 72 13.52 -9.07 -4.62
CA CYS A 72 14.59 -8.55 -3.77
C CYS A 72 14.82 -9.44 -2.56
N GLY A 73 13.75 -9.92 -1.90
CA GLY A 73 13.86 -10.87 -0.79
C GLY A 73 14.55 -12.19 -1.20
N GLY A 74 14.21 -12.74 -2.36
CA GLY A 74 14.85 -13.93 -2.92
C GLY A 74 16.32 -13.71 -3.24
N LEU A 75 16.68 -12.57 -3.84
CA LEU A 75 18.07 -12.21 -4.14
C LEU A 75 18.91 -12.00 -2.87
N VAL A 76 18.30 -11.48 -1.80
CA VAL A 76 18.96 -11.39 -0.49
C VAL A 76 19.21 -12.77 0.11
N GLN A 77 18.28 -13.72 -0.02
CA GLN A 77 18.48 -15.10 0.45
C GLN A 77 19.54 -15.85 -0.35
N GLY A 78 19.63 -15.58 -1.66
CA GLY A 78 20.69 -16.14 -2.52
C GLY A 78 22.04 -15.43 -2.40
N GLU A 79 22.20 -14.49 -1.45
CA GLU A 79 23.41 -13.69 -1.23
C GLU A 79 23.87 -12.86 -2.45
N VAL A 80 22.98 -12.66 -3.43
CA VAL A 80 23.24 -11.86 -4.64
C VAL A 80 23.09 -10.37 -4.35
N LEU A 81 22.19 -10.01 -3.45
CA LEU A 81 21.86 -8.62 -3.10
C LEU A 81 22.03 -8.37 -1.60
N GLY A 82 22.65 -7.25 -1.25
CA GLY A 82 22.76 -6.82 0.15
C GLY A 82 21.41 -6.34 0.71
N TRP A 83 21.16 -6.62 1.99
CA TRP A 83 19.96 -6.19 2.72
C TRP A 83 19.64 -4.68 2.57
N PRO A 84 20.60 -3.75 2.73
CA PRO A 84 20.32 -2.33 2.59
C PRO A 84 19.87 -1.94 1.18
N VAL A 85 20.46 -2.56 0.15
CA VAL A 85 20.12 -2.29 -1.24
C VAL A 85 18.71 -2.79 -1.55
N ALA A 86 18.35 -3.97 -1.05
CA ALA A 86 17.01 -4.53 -1.18
C ALA A 86 15.95 -3.62 -0.54
N VAL A 87 16.22 -3.14 0.68
CA VAL A 87 15.34 -2.18 1.38
C VAL A 87 15.14 -0.92 0.56
N VAL A 88 16.24 -0.28 0.15
CA VAL A 88 16.16 0.94 -0.66
C VAL A 88 15.40 0.70 -1.96
N ALA A 89 15.60 -0.44 -2.62
CA ALA A 89 14.94 -0.75 -3.88
C ALA A 89 13.41 -0.85 -3.72
N TRP A 90 12.89 -1.65 -2.77
CA TRP A 90 11.44 -1.80 -2.63
C TRP A 90 10.79 -0.53 -2.03
N GLU A 91 11.47 0.22 -1.18
CA GLU A 91 10.96 1.50 -0.65
C GLU A 91 10.89 2.56 -1.75
N ALA A 92 11.93 2.65 -2.59
CA ALA A 92 11.93 3.57 -3.73
C ALA A 92 10.78 3.25 -4.70
N VAL A 93 10.52 1.97 -4.98
CA VAL A 93 9.38 1.56 -5.79
C VAL A 93 8.06 1.94 -5.13
N ALA A 94 7.89 1.71 -3.82
CA ALA A 94 6.68 2.12 -3.10
C ALA A 94 6.43 3.63 -3.22
N ALA A 95 7.47 4.44 -2.97
CA ALA A 95 7.39 5.90 -3.03
C ALA A 95 7.02 6.40 -4.43
N VAL A 96 7.63 5.83 -5.47
CA VAL A 96 7.30 6.16 -6.87
C VAL A 96 5.84 5.81 -7.18
N LEU A 97 5.40 4.60 -6.83
CA LEU A 97 4.03 4.16 -7.11
C LEU A 97 2.99 5.00 -6.38
N ILE A 98 3.22 5.32 -5.10
CA ILE A 98 2.37 6.27 -4.35
C ILE A 98 2.37 7.63 -5.02
N GLY A 99 3.54 8.17 -5.38
CA GLY A 99 3.65 9.48 -6.02
C GLY A 99 3.02 9.54 -7.41
N LEU A 100 2.93 8.42 -8.13
CA LEU A 100 2.19 8.32 -9.39
C LEU A 100 0.68 8.26 -9.14
N GLU A 101 0.24 7.45 -8.17
CA GLU A 101 -1.19 7.37 -7.80
C GLU A 101 -1.72 8.72 -7.32
N MET A 102 -0.96 9.45 -6.49
CA MET A 102 -1.34 10.77 -5.99
C MET A 102 -1.55 11.81 -7.09
N ARG A 103 -1.01 11.59 -8.30
CA ARG A 103 -1.20 12.46 -9.46
C ARG A 103 -2.36 12.03 -10.36
N ASP A 104 -2.95 10.86 -10.11
CA ASP A 104 -4.09 10.37 -10.88
C ASP A 104 -5.35 11.20 -10.53
N PRO A 105 -6.17 11.62 -11.53
CA PRO A 105 -7.41 12.35 -11.27
C PRO A 105 -8.42 11.59 -10.40
N SER A 106 -8.29 10.27 -10.29
CA SER A 106 -9.09 9.40 -9.43
C SER A 106 -8.51 9.24 -8.02
N TYR A 107 -7.39 9.89 -7.69
CA TYR A 107 -6.77 9.81 -6.36
C TYR A 107 -7.75 10.24 -5.28
N HIS A 108 -7.99 9.35 -4.32
CA HIS A 108 -9.01 9.50 -3.29
C HIS A 108 -8.54 8.97 -1.93
N GLY A 109 -7.22 8.88 -1.72
CA GLY A 109 -6.60 8.50 -0.45
C GLY A 109 -6.58 9.64 0.57
N ILE A 110 -5.69 9.51 1.56
CA ILE A 110 -5.46 10.54 2.56
C ILE A 110 -5.07 11.89 1.93
N GLY A 111 -5.53 12.99 2.52
CA GLY A 111 -5.18 14.33 2.05
C GLY A 111 -5.71 14.70 0.67
N TRP A 112 -6.67 13.94 0.11
CA TRP A 112 -7.23 14.18 -1.22
C TRP A 112 -7.71 15.62 -1.42
N ARG A 113 -8.20 16.31 -0.38
CA ARG A 113 -8.66 17.72 -0.49
C ARG A 113 -7.55 18.68 -0.90
N TRP A 114 -6.31 18.40 -0.51
CA TRP A 114 -5.14 19.23 -0.85
C TRP A 114 -4.44 18.72 -2.11
N ILE A 115 -4.38 17.40 -2.30
CA ILE A 115 -3.65 16.77 -3.40
C ILE A 115 -4.48 16.76 -4.69
N ASN A 116 -5.77 16.46 -4.59
CA ASN A 116 -6.70 16.33 -5.72
C ASN A 116 -8.04 17.03 -5.40
N PRO A 117 -8.08 18.38 -5.35
CA PRO A 117 -9.31 19.13 -5.12
C PRO A 117 -10.36 18.93 -6.23
N GLY A 118 -9.94 18.47 -7.41
CA GLY A 118 -10.81 18.13 -8.54
C GLY A 118 -11.55 16.79 -8.41
N LEU A 119 -11.32 16.02 -7.35
CA LEU A 119 -11.94 14.71 -7.18
C LEU A 119 -13.49 14.73 -7.15
N PRO A 120 -14.17 15.65 -6.42
CA PRO A 120 -15.64 15.64 -6.38
C PRO A 120 -16.33 15.90 -7.74
N PRO A 121 -15.94 16.91 -8.55
CA PRO A 121 -16.53 17.07 -9.88
C PRO A 121 -16.19 15.87 -10.79
N TRP A 122 -14.95 15.38 -10.77
CA TRP A 122 -14.54 14.18 -11.51
C TRP A 122 -15.39 12.94 -11.18
N TRP A 123 -15.72 12.76 -9.90
CA TRP A 123 -16.56 11.64 -9.44
C TRP A 123 -18.00 11.76 -9.93
N ARG A 124 -18.56 12.98 -9.90
CA ARG A 124 -19.94 13.25 -10.37
C ARG A 124 -20.09 13.01 -11.86
N GLU A 125 -19.14 13.46 -12.68
CA GLU A 125 -19.15 13.23 -14.14
C GLU A 125 -19.15 11.74 -14.50
N ARG A 126 -18.44 10.91 -13.73
CA ARG A 126 -18.30 9.48 -13.99
C ARG A 126 -19.38 8.60 -13.38
N ASN A 127 -20.02 9.03 -12.30
CA ASN A 127 -20.98 8.21 -11.55
C ASN A 127 -22.40 8.80 -11.50
N GLY A 128 -22.59 10.05 -11.92
CA GLY A 128 -23.88 10.77 -11.90
C GLY A 128 -24.26 11.38 -13.26
N GLY A 129 -23.60 10.98 -14.34
CA GLY A 129 -23.99 11.35 -15.70
C GLY A 129 -25.10 10.42 -16.22
N GLU A 130 -26.32 10.96 -16.30
CA GLU A 130 -27.26 10.66 -17.39
C GLU A 130 -26.81 11.40 -18.66
#